data_AF-A0AAW0RXB3-F1
#
_entry.id   AF-A0AAW0RXB3-F1
#
_cell.length_a   1.000
_cell.length_b   1.000
_cell.length_c   1.000
_cell.angle_alpha   90.00
_cell.angle_beta   90.00
_cell.angle_gamma   90.00
#
_symmetry.space_group_name_H-M   'P 1'
#
loop_
_entity.id
_entity.type
_entity.pdbx_description
1 polymer ?
#
loop_
_entity_poly.entity_id
_entity_poly.type
_entity_poly.pdbx_seq_one_letter_code
_entity_poly.pdbx_strand_id
1 'polypeptide(L)'
;MPMVIARIAPRRLLASSFSRPLLVASSTSSQSATAPRLNRSPAAQRFTSNMSDQTIIYTKDAPAPVGPYSQAIKTPFAIYCSGAIPLRADGSFVGTNITDQTTQCCANLKAVLAEAGSSISKVVKTMIFISDMAHFAEMNAEYEKHFSHKPARSCVAVKTLPKDVDVEIECIALP
;
A
#
# COMPACT_ATOMS: atom_id res chain seq x y z
N MET A 1 42.25 -8.15 11.10
CA MET A 1 42.50 -6.99 11.98
C MET A 1 41.22 -6.70 12.76
N PRO A 2 41.17 -6.92 14.08
CA PRO A 2 39.93 -6.81 14.86
C PRO A 2 39.81 -5.50 15.66
N MET A 3 38.57 -5.22 16.09
CA MET A 3 38.11 -4.35 17.19
C MET A 3 38.22 -2.82 17.08
N VAL A 4 37.07 -2.14 17.16
CA VAL A 4 36.80 -1.15 18.23
C VAL A 4 35.30 -1.17 18.59
N ILE A 5 35.00 -1.59 19.82
CA ILE A 5 33.71 -1.44 20.52
C ILE A 5 33.83 -0.19 21.39
N ALA A 6 32.97 0.82 21.20
CA ALA A 6 32.93 2.03 22.02
C ALA A 6 32.03 1.83 23.26
N ARG A 7 32.58 2.20 24.42
CA ARG A 7 32.09 1.94 25.78
C ARG A 7 30.91 2.84 26.19
N ILE A 8 29.97 2.23 26.90
CA ILE A 8 28.87 2.85 27.68
C ILE A 8 29.44 3.46 28.97
N ALA A 9 28.95 4.64 29.36
CA ALA A 9 29.20 5.27 30.67
C ALA A 9 27.86 5.56 31.39
N PRO A 10 27.70 5.23 32.70
CA PRO A 10 26.50 5.57 33.46
C PRO A 10 26.76 6.66 34.50
N ARG A 11 25.79 7.57 34.74
CA ARG A 11 25.66 8.46 35.90
C ARG A 11 24.32 9.21 35.77
N ARG A 12 23.48 9.45 36.77
CA ARG A 12 23.48 9.20 38.22
C ARG A 12 22.03 9.48 38.71
N LEU A 13 21.47 8.64 39.57
CA LEU A 13 20.21 8.87 40.28
C LEU A 13 20.38 9.92 41.38
N LEU A 14 19.38 10.78 41.59
CA LEU A 14 19.15 11.50 42.85
C LEU A 14 17.64 11.74 43.03
N ALA A 15 17.11 11.26 44.16
CA ALA A 15 15.75 11.46 44.64
C ALA A 15 15.80 12.22 45.98
N SER A 16 14.86 13.12 46.22
CA SER A 16 14.45 13.64 47.54
C SER A 16 13.14 14.44 47.36
N SER A 17 11.99 14.02 47.89
CA SER A 17 11.52 14.01 49.29
C SER A 17 10.80 15.31 49.73
N PHE A 18 9.48 15.18 49.91
CA PHE A 18 8.59 15.78 50.93
C PHE A 18 8.51 17.31 51.11
N SER A 19 7.31 17.89 50.92
CA SER A 19 6.36 18.24 52.02
C SER A 19 5.30 19.27 51.57
N ARG A 20 4.00 18.95 51.78
CA ARG A 20 2.85 19.89 51.95
C ARG A 20 2.84 20.40 53.43
N PRO A 21 1.91 21.25 53.94
CA PRO A 21 0.67 21.90 53.41
C PRO A 21 0.63 23.45 53.69
N LEU A 22 -0.39 24.27 53.35
CA LEU A 22 -1.62 24.52 54.13
C LEU A 22 -2.61 25.51 53.45
N LEU A 23 -3.88 25.19 53.67
CA LEU A 23 -5.18 25.87 53.54
C LEU A 23 -5.29 27.42 53.51
N VAL A 24 -6.15 27.95 52.62
CA VAL A 24 -7.06 29.09 52.91
C VAL A 24 -8.41 28.85 52.21
N ALA A 25 -9.50 29.06 52.94
CA ALA A 25 -10.89 28.93 52.50
C ALA A 25 -11.55 30.31 52.30
N SER A 26 -12.46 30.42 51.34
CA SER A 26 -13.55 31.41 51.26
C SER A 26 -14.51 30.99 50.14
N SER A 27 -15.68 30.44 50.46
CA SER A 27 -16.99 31.11 50.66
C SER A 27 -17.82 31.28 49.38
N THR A 28 -19.05 30.78 49.48
CA THR A 28 -20.28 31.20 48.76
C THR A 28 -20.38 30.95 47.25
N SER A 29 -21.21 29.98 46.85
CA SER A 29 -22.56 30.23 46.35
C SER A 29 -23.20 28.95 45.81
N SER A 30 -24.45 28.71 46.21
CA SER A 30 -25.31 27.63 45.78
C SER A 30 -25.56 27.69 44.26
N GLN A 31 -25.05 26.71 43.51
CA GLN A 31 -25.47 26.49 42.13
C GLN A 31 -26.42 25.30 42.09
N SER A 32 -27.66 25.59 41.70
CA SER A 32 -28.69 24.61 41.37
C SER A 32 -28.22 23.77 40.17
N ALA A 33 -28.04 22.47 40.40
CA ALA A 33 -27.70 21.51 39.35
C ALA A 33 -28.93 21.25 38.46
N THR A 34 -29.01 21.91 37.32
CA THR A 34 -29.88 21.50 36.21
C THR A 34 -28.98 20.85 35.15
N ALA A 35 -29.02 19.52 35.09
CA ALA A 35 -28.23 18.75 34.14
C ALA A 35 -28.53 19.17 32.69
N PRO A 36 -27.53 19.37 31.82
CA PRO A 36 -27.78 19.60 30.41
C PRO A 36 -28.31 18.31 29.79
N ARG A 37 -29.50 18.39 29.18
CA ARG A 37 -30.03 17.35 28.30
C ARG A 37 -28.98 17.06 27.24
N LEU A 38 -28.34 15.89 27.32
CA LEU A 38 -27.52 15.35 26.24
C LEU A 38 -28.41 15.27 24.99
N ASN A 39 -28.20 16.21 24.08
CA ASN A 39 -28.77 16.21 22.74
C ASN A 39 -28.27 14.93 22.07
N ARG A 40 -29.13 13.91 22.00
CA ARG A 40 -28.79 12.66 21.32
C ARG A 40 -28.55 13.02 19.86
N SER A 41 -27.29 12.91 19.43
CA SER A 41 -26.90 13.06 18.04
C SER A 41 -27.85 12.25 17.15
N PRO A 42 -28.28 12.78 15.99
CA PRO A 42 -29.06 11.99 15.06
C PRO A 42 -28.20 10.78 14.68
N ALA A 43 -28.85 9.63 14.65
CA ALA A 43 -28.29 8.32 14.36
C ALA A 43 -27.16 8.41 13.32
N ALA A 44 -26.02 7.80 13.66
CA ALA A 44 -24.96 7.49 12.70
C ALA A 44 -25.61 7.02 11.41
N GLN A 45 -25.42 7.79 10.34
CA GLN A 45 -25.91 7.44 9.01
C GLN A 45 -25.43 6.03 8.72
N ARG A 46 -26.37 5.08 8.71
CA ARG A 46 -26.12 3.74 8.20
C ARG A 46 -25.66 3.92 6.77
N PHE A 47 -24.36 3.73 6.54
CA PHE A 47 -23.85 3.39 5.21
C PHE A 47 -24.57 2.10 4.80
N THR A 48 -25.69 2.22 4.10
CA THR A 48 -26.24 1.12 3.34
C THR A 48 -25.38 1.00 2.09
N SER A 49 -24.14 0.50 2.26
CA SER A 49 -23.37 0.03 1.13
C SER A 49 -24.12 -1.18 0.58
N ASN A 50 -24.72 -1.02 -0.60
CA ASN A 50 -25.13 -2.18 -1.37
C ASN A 50 -23.91 -3.09 -1.51
N MET A 51 -24.11 -4.39 -1.31
CA MET A 51 -23.05 -5.39 -1.18
C MET A 51 -22.37 -5.72 -2.53
N SER A 52 -22.31 -4.74 -3.44
CA SER A 52 -21.96 -4.94 -4.86
C SER A 52 -21.43 -3.68 -5.56
N ASP A 53 -20.76 -2.75 -4.87
CA ASP A 53 -20.12 -1.58 -5.50
C ASP A 53 -18.75 -1.95 -6.09
N GLN A 54 -18.69 -3.01 -6.90
CA GLN A 54 -17.47 -3.37 -7.62
C GLN A 54 -17.60 -3.05 -9.11
N THR A 55 -16.58 -2.38 -9.65
CA THR A 55 -16.49 -2.03 -11.07
C THR A 55 -15.38 -2.83 -11.72
N ILE A 56 -15.71 -3.49 -12.83
CA ILE A 56 -14.72 -4.17 -13.67
C ILE A 56 -13.96 -3.10 -14.46
N ILE A 57 -12.63 -3.14 -14.39
CA ILE A 57 -11.76 -2.22 -15.12
C ILE A 57 -11.21 -2.92 -16.35
N TYR A 58 -11.30 -2.24 -17.49
CA TYR A 58 -10.77 -2.69 -18.77
C TYR A 58 -10.24 -1.51 -19.57
N THR A 59 -8.98 -1.58 -19.99
CA THR A 59 -8.33 -0.66 -20.91
C THR A 59 -7.75 -1.41 -22.11
N LYS A 60 -7.79 -0.76 -23.27
CA LYS A 60 -7.15 -1.23 -24.50
C LYS A 60 -5.63 -1.01 -24.50
N ASP A 61 -5.11 -0.21 -23.56
CA ASP A 61 -3.69 0.14 -23.49
C ASP A 61 -2.87 -0.86 -22.65
N ALA A 62 -3.52 -1.90 -22.13
CA ALA A 62 -2.92 -3.05 -21.48
C ALA A 62 -3.37 -4.35 -22.17
N PRO A 63 -2.62 -5.46 -22.05
CA PRO A 63 -3.00 -6.74 -22.62
C PRO A 63 -4.41 -7.15 -22.23
N ALA A 64 -5.17 -7.64 -23.20
CA ALA A 64 -6.49 -8.19 -22.94
C ALA A 64 -6.39 -9.42 -22.02
N PRO A 65 -7.30 -9.60 -21.04
CA PRO A 65 -7.35 -10.82 -20.25
C PRO A 65 -7.59 -12.04 -21.15
N VAL A 66 -6.69 -13.02 -21.09
CA VAL A 66 -6.82 -14.29 -21.81
C VAL A 66 -7.19 -15.38 -20.81
N GLY A 67 -8.41 -15.30 -20.27
CA GLY A 67 -8.92 -16.23 -19.26
C GLY A 67 -10.10 -15.69 -18.45
N PRO A 68 -10.57 -16.43 -17.43
CA PRO A 68 -11.71 -16.05 -16.61
C PRO A 68 -11.34 -15.02 -15.53
N TYR A 69 -10.77 -13.88 -15.91
CA TYR A 69 -10.37 -12.81 -15.00
C TYR A 69 -10.47 -11.42 -15.66
N SER A 70 -10.41 -10.36 -14.85
CA SER A 70 -10.42 -8.95 -15.30
C SER A 70 -9.04 -8.31 -15.11
N GLN A 71 -8.72 -7.23 -15.82
CA GLN A 71 -7.45 -6.52 -15.60
C GLN A 71 -7.36 -5.95 -14.18
N ALA A 72 -8.46 -5.38 -13.67
CA ALA A 72 -8.61 -5.03 -12.27
C ALA A 72 -10.09 -5.02 -11.85
N ILE A 73 -10.31 -5.11 -10.54
CA ILE A 73 -11.60 -4.85 -9.91
C ILE A 73 -11.44 -3.64 -8.99
N LYS A 74 -12.25 -2.60 -9.22
CA LYS A 74 -12.33 -1.41 -8.36
C LYS A 74 -13.47 -1.57 -7.36
N THR A 75 -13.21 -1.30 -6.09
CA THR A 75 -14.20 -1.19 -5.01
C THR A 75 -14.20 0.25 -4.46
N PRO A 76 -15.07 0.61 -3.52
CA PRO A 76 -15.07 1.95 -2.92
C PRO A 76 -13.78 2.28 -2.13
N PHE A 77 -13.00 1.27 -1.74
CA PHE A 77 -11.85 1.42 -0.84
C PHE A 77 -10.52 0.99 -1.45
N ALA A 78 -10.54 0.13 -2.47
CA ALA A 78 -9.34 -0.43 -3.08
C ALA A 78 -9.56 -0.80 -4.54
N ILE A 79 -8.49 -0.75 -5.32
CA ILE A 79 -8.38 -1.30 -6.67
C ILE A 79 -7.44 -2.50 -6.59
N TYR A 80 -7.93 -3.66 -7.01
CA TYR A 80 -7.17 -4.90 -7.07
C TYR A 80 -6.78 -5.14 -8.53
N CYS A 81 -5.50 -4.93 -8.85
CA CYS A 81 -4.97 -5.23 -10.18
C CYS A 81 -4.51 -6.69 -10.26
N SER A 82 -4.89 -7.36 -11.33
CA SER A 82 -4.36 -8.69 -11.66
C SER A 82 -2.87 -8.63 -11.97
N GLY A 83 -2.22 -9.80 -11.96
CA GLY A 83 -0.82 -9.94 -12.37
C GLY A 83 -0.57 -9.43 -13.78
N ALA A 84 0.29 -8.42 -13.90
CA ALA A 84 0.73 -7.88 -15.16
C ALA A 84 2.02 -8.59 -15.60
N ILE A 85 1.94 -9.22 -16.76
CA ILE A 85 3.07 -9.83 -17.48
C ILE A 85 3.60 -8.88 -18.55
N PRO A 86 4.84 -9.08 -19.07
CA PRO A 86 5.53 -8.18 -20.01
C PRO A 86 5.03 -8.29 -21.46
N LEU A 87 3.71 -8.23 -21.64
CA LEU A 87 3.08 -8.15 -22.95
C LEU A 87 2.74 -6.71 -23.29
N ARG A 88 2.81 -6.37 -24.57
CA ARG A 88 2.21 -5.15 -25.12
C ARG A 88 0.70 -5.34 -25.27
N ALA A 89 -0.03 -4.24 -25.48
CA ALA A 89 -1.48 -4.26 -25.68
C ALA A 89 -1.95 -5.19 -26.82
N ASP A 90 -1.14 -5.34 -27.87
CA ASP A 90 -1.39 -6.25 -29.00
C ASP A 90 -1.11 -7.73 -28.69
N GLY A 91 -0.64 -8.04 -27.48
CA GLY A 91 -0.31 -9.39 -27.03
C GLY A 91 1.09 -9.88 -27.40
N SER A 92 1.92 -9.06 -28.04
CA SER A 92 3.34 -9.37 -28.31
C SER A 92 4.21 -9.22 -27.06
N PHE A 93 5.31 -9.97 -26.98
CA PHE A 93 6.29 -9.84 -25.90
C PHE A 93 7.18 -8.62 -26.07
N VAL A 94 7.59 -8.01 -24.96
CA VAL A 94 8.68 -7.03 -24.97
C VAL A 94 10.00 -7.70 -24.61
N GLY A 95 11.03 -7.44 -25.42
CA GLY A 95 12.42 -7.79 -25.12
C GLY A 95 12.65 -9.25 -24.71
N THR A 96 13.86 -9.52 -24.24
CA THR A 96 14.21 -10.80 -23.60
C THR A 96 14.92 -10.60 -22.26
N ASN A 97 15.30 -9.36 -21.93
CA ASN A 97 15.93 -9.06 -20.66
C ASN A 97 14.88 -8.66 -19.62
N ILE A 98 15.25 -8.83 -18.35
CA ILE A 98 14.37 -8.55 -17.22
C ILE A 98 14.03 -7.06 -17.09
N THR A 99 14.92 -6.17 -17.51
CA THR A 99 14.70 -4.71 -17.48
C THR A 99 13.52 -4.30 -18.35
N ASP A 100 13.51 -4.71 -19.62
CA ASP A 100 12.44 -4.41 -20.58
C ASP A 100 11.12 -5.03 -20.12
N GLN A 101 11.17 -6.28 -19.64
CA GLN A 101 10.00 -6.97 -19.11
C GLN A 101 9.41 -6.23 -17.89
N THR A 102 10.25 -5.81 -16.93
CA THR A 102 9.83 -5.06 -15.74
C THR A 102 9.20 -3.72 -16.13
N THR A 103 9.80 -3.04 -17.10
CA THR A 103 9.31 -1.77 -17.64
C THR A 103 7.89 -1.92 -18.19
N GLN A 104 7.67 -2.98 -18.98
CA GLN A 104 6.35 -3.24 -19.58
C GLN A 104 5.31 -3.67 -18.55
N CYS A 105 5.68 -4.49 -17.55
CA CYS A 105 4.77 -4.82 -16.45
C CYS A 105 4.29 -3.56 -15.74
N CYS A 106 5.21 -2.65 -15.42
CA CYS A 106 4.87 -1.38 -14.78
C CYS A 106 4.05 -0.45 -15.70
N ALA A 107 4.31 -0.45 -17.01
CA ALA A 107 3.51 0.31 -17.97
C ALA A 107 2.06 -0.21 -18.04
N ASN A 108 1.88 -1.54 -18.05
CA ASN A 108 0.58 -2.19 -18.05
C ASN A 108 -0.22 -1.84 -16.78
N LEU A 109 0.42 -1.91 -15.60
CA LEU A 109 -0.21 -1.50 -14.34
C LEU A 109 -0.60 -0.02 -14.34
N LYS A 110 0.22 0.87 -14.89
CA LYS A 110 -0.10 2.30 -15.01
C LYS A 110 -1.34 2.52 -15.88
N ALA A 111 -1.45 1.83 -17.01
CA ALA A 111 -2.61 1.92 -17.90
C ALA A 111 -3.90 1.45 -17.19
N VAL A 112 -3.85 0.31 -16.52
CA VAL A 112 -5.00 -0.24 -15.76
C VAL A 112 -5.40 0.69 -14.61
N LEU A 113 -4.44 1.21 -13.85
CA LEU A 113 -4.71 2.15 -12.76
C LEU A 113 -5.30 3.47 -13.27
N ALA A 114 -4.81 3.98 -14.40
CA ALA A 114 -5.34 5.20 -15.01
C ALA A 114 -6.80 5.03 -15.43
N GLU A 115 -7.14 3.91 -16.07
CA GLU A 115 -8.53 3.56 -16.42
C GLU A 115 -9.42 3.45 -15.17
N ALA A 116 -8.87 2.95 -14.06
CA ALA A 116 -9.56 2.89 -12.78
C ALA A 116 -9.72 4.27 -12.08
N GLY A 117 -9.22 5.37 -12.65
CA GLY A 117 -9.21 6.70 -12.03
C GLY A 117 -8.17 6.87 -10.91
N SER A 118 -7.17 6.01 -10.88
CA SER A 118 -6.07 6.00 -9.91
C SER A 118 -4.72 6.21 -10.62
N SER A 119 -3.62 5.97 -9.90
CA SER A 119 -2.27 6.16 -10.40
C SER A 119 -1.29 5.27 -9.64
N ILE A 120 -0.11 5.05 -10.24
CA ILE A 120 0.96 4.26 -9.60
C ILE A 120 1.39 4.86 -8.25
N SER A 121 1.24 6.17 -8.04
CA SER A 121 1.54 6.85 -6.77
C SER A 121 0.56 6.52 -5.63
N LYS A 122 -0.60 5.93 -5.94
CA LYS A 122 -1.60 5.49 -4.95
C LYS A 122 -1.49 3.99 -4.62
N VAL A 123 -0.48 3.31 -5.15
CA VAL A 123 -0.24 1.88 -4.87
C VAL A 123 0.21 1.71 -3.42
N VAL A 124 -0.48 0.85 -2.68
CA VAL A 124 -0.18 0.56 -1.27
C VAL A 124 0.59 -0.74 -1.08
N LYS A 125 0.38 -1.72 -1.97
CA LYS A 125 1.03 -3.03 -1.95
C LYS A 125 1.39 -3.47 -3.35
N THR A 126 2.57 -4.05 -3.52
CA THR A 126 2.96 -4.81 -4.72
C THR A 126 3.39 -6.23 -4.35
N MET A 127 3.05 -7.19 -5.20
CA MET A 127 3.68 -8.52 -5.17
C MET A 127 4.40 -8.71 -6.49
N ILE A 128 5.65 -9.14 -6.40
CA ILE A 128 6.52 -9.38 -7.55
C ILE A 128 6.89 -10.85 -7.57
N PHE A 129 6.65 -11.48 -8.71
CA PHE A 129 7.01 -12.86 -8.96
C PHE A 129 8.08 -12.87 -10.05
N ILE A 130 9.18 -13.56 -9.80
CA ILE A 130 10.28 -13.71 -10.77
C ILE A 130 10.56 -15.18 -11.06
N SER A 131 11.06 -15.49 -12.24
CA SER A 131 11.45 -16.86 -12.63
C SER A 131 12.70 -17.35 -11.88
N ASP A 132 13.65 -16.46 -11.62
CA ASP A 132 14.92 -16.75 -10.93
C ASP A 132 15.34 -15.57 -10.02
N MET A 133 15.89 -15.87 -8.84
CA MET A 133 16.45 -14.86 -7.94
C MET A 133 17.66 -14.11 -8.52
N ALA A 134 18.33 -14.66 -9.53
CA ALA A 134 19.38 -13.97 -10.28
C ALA A 134 18.88 -12.66 -10.93
N HIS A 135 17.59 -12.58 -11.26
CA HIS A 135 16.96 -11.40 -11.85
C HIS A 135 16.66 -10.29 -10.84
N PHE A 136 16.73 -10.57 -9.53
CA PHE A 136 16.23 -9.67 -8.49
C PHE A 136 16.88 -8.28 -8.51
N ALA A 137 18.22 -8.21 -8.64
CA ALA A 137 18.94 -6.95 -8.56
C ALA A 137 18.61 -6.02 -9.75
N GLU A 138 18.60 -6.57 -10.96
CA GLU A 138 18.30 -5.83 -12.19
C GLU A 138 16.83 -5.41 -12.24
N MET A 139 15.91 -6.33 -11.93
CA MET A 139 14.48 -6.02 -11.80
C MET A 139 14.23 -4.90 -10.78
N ASN A 140 14.86 -4.98 -9.60
CA ASN A 140 14.67 -3.99 -8.54
C ASN A 140 15.14 -2.59 -8.99
N ALA A 141 16.28 -2.51 -9.66
CA ALA A 141 16.81 -1.25 -10.17
C ALA A 141 15.88 -0.60 -11.21
N GLU A 142 15.23 -1.40 -12.07
CA GLU A 142 14.24 -0.89 -13.02
C GLU A 142 12.92 -0.51 -12.33
N TYR A 143 12.41 -1.37 -11.46
CA TYR A 143 11.19 -1.15 -10.70
C TYR A 143 11.21 0.18 -9.93
N GLU A 144 12.33 0.51 -9.28
CA GLU A 144 12.49 1.74 -8.50
C GLU A 144 12.28 3.02 -9.31
N LYS A 145 12.52 2.99 -10.63
CA LYS A 145 12.33 4.16 -11.51
C LYS A 145 10.86 4.50 -11.74
N HIS A 146 9.94 3.57 -11.48
CA HIS A 146 8.52 3.74 -11.77
C HIS A 146 7.70 4.28 -10.60
N PHE A 147 8.23 4.23 -9.38
CA PHE A 147 7.53 4.66 -8.18
C PHE A 147 8.20 5.88 -7.56
N SER A 148 7.42 6.94 -7.29
CA SER A 148 7.91 8.12 -6.55
C SER A 148 7.89 7.90 -5.03
N HIS A 149 7.15 6.89 -4.56
CA HIS A 149 7.08 6.46 -3.17
C HIS A 149 7.47 4.97 -3.04
N LYS A 150 7.40 4.40 -1.84
CA LYS A 150 7.78 3.01 -1.57
C LYS A 150 6.58 2.21 -1.05
N PRO A 151 5.78 1.56 -1.93
CA PRO A 151 4.71 0.66 -1.50
C PRO A 151 5.23 -0.49 -0.62
N ALA A 152 4.36 -1.07 0.20
CA ALA A 152 4.66 -2.35 0.83
C ALA A 152 4.92 -3.39 -0.28
N ARG A 153 5.92 -4.26 -0.11
CA ARG A 153 6.36 -5.15 -1.19
C ARG A 153 6.69 -6.55 -0.68
N SER A 154 6.37 -7.54 -1.50
CA SER A 154 6.90 -8.90 -1.37
C SER A 154 7.43 -9.32 -2.74
N CYS A 155 8.58 -9.99 -2.77
CA CYS A 155 9.17 -10.52 -3.99
C CYS A 155 9.55 -11.97 -3.73
N VAL A 156 9.15 -12.87 -4.63
CA VAL A 156 9.44 -14.30 -4.53
C VAL A 156 9.85 -14.86 -5.89
N ALA A 157 10.82 -15.77 -5.90
CA ALA A 157 11.07 -16.59 -7.07
C ALA A 157 10.07 -17.76 -7.10
N VAL A 158 9.41 -17.96 -8.24
CA VAL A 158 8.41 -19.00 -8.43
C VAL A 158 8.90 -20.02 -9.46
N LYS A 159 8.28 -21.20 -9.47
CA LYS A 159 8.69 -22.28 -10.38
C LYS A 159 8.49 -21.90 -11.86
N THR A 160 7.37 -21.27 -12.19
CA THR A 160 7.00 -20.92 -13.57
C THR A 160 5.97 -19.80 -13.55
N LEU A 161 6.05 -18.90 -14.53
CA LEU A 161 5.11 -17.81 -14.76
C LEU A 161 4.28 -18.04 -16.05
N PRO A 162 3.09 -17.43 -16.18
CA PRO A 162 2.28 -17.54 -17.38
C PRO A 162 3.06 -17.13 -18.65
N LYS A 163 3.00 -17.99 -19.67
CA LYS A 163 3.75 -17.83 -20.93
C LYS A 163 5.27 -17.75 -20.78
N ASP A 164 5.83 -18.36 -19.74
CA ASP A 164 7.28 -18.51 -19.52
C ASP A 164 8.05 -17.17 -19.49
N VAL A 165 7.41 -16.13 -18.94
CA VAL A 165 8.05 -14.82 -18.70
C VAL A 165 8.94 -14.86 -17.45
N ASP A 166 9.82 -13.86 -17.31
CA ASP A 166 10.74 -13.78 -16.18
C ASP A 166 10.22 -12.94 -15.01
N VAL A 167 9.19 -12.12 -15.24
CA VAL A 167 8.58 -11.28 -14.21
C VAL A 167 7.07 -11.12 -14.40
N GLU A 168 6.36 -11.12 -13.28
CA GLU A 168 4.95 -10.75 -13.17
C GLU A 168 4.79 -9.84 -11.95
N ILE A 169 4.00 -8.76 -12.10
CA ILE A 169 3.78 -7.78 -11.02
C ILE A 169 2.28 -7.55 -10.84
N GLU A 170 1.79 -7.73 -9.63
CA GLU A 170 0.45 -7.29 -9.22
C GLU A 170 0.53 -6.15 -8.21
N CYS A 171 -0.55 -5.40 -8.08
CA CYS A 171 -0.63 -4.33 -7.11
C CYS A 171 -2.04 -4.09 -6.57
N ILE A 172 -2.09 -3.50 -5.38
CA ILE A 172 -3.31 -2.95 -4.77
C ILE A 172 -3.11 -1.45 -4.62
N ALA A 173 -4.08 -0.67 -5.07
CA ALA A 173 -4.05 0.79 -5.02
C ALA A 173 -5.31 1.38 -4.40
N LEU A 174 -5.24 2.64 -4.00
CA LEU A 174 -6.42 3.40 -3.57
C LEU A 174 -7.22 3.93 -4.77
N PRO A 175 -8.56 4.01 -4.70
CA PRO A 175 -9.45 4.53 -5.74
C PRO A 175 -9.18 5.93 -6.28
#